data_AF-A0A2A4I9N8-F1
#
_entry.id   AF-A0A2A4I9N8-F1
#
_cell.length_a   1.000
_cell.length_b   1.000
_cell.length_c   1.000
_cell.angle_alpha   90.00
_cell.angle_beta   90.00
_cell.angle_gamma   90.00
#
_symmetry.space_group_name_H-M   'P 1'
#
loop_
_entity.id
_entity.type
_entity.pdbx_description
1 polymer ?
#
loop_
_entity_poly.entity_id
_entity_poly.type
_entity_poly.pdbx_seq_one_letter_code
_entity_poly.pdbx_strand_id
1 'polypeptide(L)'
;MTRAAPALAAALLLSACGGGRYAPVSDWPVRIGKPYQVRGTTYTPAADPAYDMLGYASWYGSESGKRTANGERFRAKAISGAHTTLPLPSYVEVTALDTGRTILLRVNDRGPFAAGRIIDLSRGAAQELGIRPQGQVAVRVRVVDPPERDRARLRAGKPAAPRPDASPAVVANLRAQLDTGRRALGLTP
;
A
#
# COMPACT_ATOMS: atom_id res chain seq x y z
N MET A 1 -62.92 28.97 -34.24
CA MET A 1 -62.70 27.55 -33.87
C MET A 1 -61.23 27.22 -34.10
N THR A 2 -60.36 27.53 -33.14
CA THR A 2 -58.90 27.33 -33.26
C THR A 2 -58.48 26.19 -32.35
N ARG A 3 -57.96 25.11 -32.96
CA ARG A 3 -57.40 23.92 -32.32
C ARG A 3 -56.03 24.24 -31.73
N ALA A 4 -55.79 23.87 -30.48
CA ALA A 4 -54.44 23.79 -29.92
C ALA A 4 -54.18 22.34 -29.50
N ALA A 5 -53.25 21.68 -30.17
CA ALA A 5 -52.74 20.35 -29.81
C ALA A 5 -51.62 20.50 -28.79
N PRO A 6 -51.53 19.66 -27.73
CA PRO A 6 -50.38 19.68 -26.85
C PRO A 6 -49.24 18.87 -27.47
N ALA A 7 -48.09 19.52 -27.62
CA ALA A 7 -46.84 18.90 -28.04
C ALA A 7 -46.33 17.96 -26.95
N LEU A 8 -46.03 16.71 -27.33
CA LEU A 8 -45.34 15.72 -26.52
C LEU A 8 -43.90 16.20 -26.27
N ALA A 9 -43.58 16.59 -25.03
CA ALA A 9 -42.21 16.81 -24.61
C ALA A 9 -41.56 15.46 -24.27
N ALA A 10 -40.79 14.91 -25.21
CA ALA A 10 -39.97 13.73 -24.98
C ALA A 10 -38.77 14.12 -24.09
N ALA A 11 -38.80 13.71 -22.83
CA ALA A 11 -37.67 13.83 -21.92
C ALA A 11 -36.58 12.82 -22.30
N LEU A 12 -35.50 13.32 -22.90
CA LEU A 12 -34.25 12.58 -23.12
C LEU A 12 -33.60 12.27 -21.76
N LEU A 13 -33.84 11.06 -21.26
CA LEU A 13 -33.12 10.50 -20.13
C LEU A 13 -31.67 10.17 -20.57
N LEU A 14 -30.75 11.10 -20.29
CA LEU A 14 -29.32 10.82 -20.36
C LEU A 14 -28.94 9.86 -19.23
N SER A 15 -29.06 8.56 -19.48
CA SER A 15 -28.49 7.50 -18.63
C SER A 15 -26.97 7.58 -18.67
N ALA A 16 -26.37 8.29 -17.71
CA ALA A 16 -24.94 8.30 -17.44
C ALA A 16 -24.50 6.99 -16.77
N CYS A 17 -24.55 5.88 -17.51
CA CYS A 17 -23.93 4.62 -17.10
C CYS A 17 -22.45 4.65 -17.47
N GLY A 18 -21.61 5.29 -16.67
CA GLY A 18 -20.19 5.42 -17.01
C GLY A 18 -19.27 5.83 -15.87
N GLY A 19 -18.89 4.88 -15.02
CA GLY A 19 -17.78 5.06 -14.09
C GLY A 19 -18.00 4.34 -12.75
N GLY A 20 -17.37 3.18 -12.57
CA GLY A 20 -17.43 2.44 -11.31
C GLY A 20 -17.02 3.34 -10.13
N ARG A 21 -17.95 3.58 -9.19
CA ARG A 21 -17.75 4.45 -8.03
C ARG A 21 -16.55 3.95 -7.21
N TYR A 22 -15.51 4.77 -7.06
CA TYR A 22 -14.39 4.49 -6.15
C TYR A 22 -14.79 4.83 -4.72
N ALA A 23 -14.25 4.09 -3.74
CA ALA A 23 -14.40 4.46 -2.35
C ALA A 23 -13.62 5.78 -2.06
N PRO A 24 -14.15 6.66 -1.20
CA PRO A 24 -13.37 7.80 -0.72
C PRO A 24 -12.17 7.31 0.08
N VAL A 25 -11.05 8.04 0.02
CA VAL A 25 -9.87 7.74 0.85
C VAL A 25 -10.20 8.11 2.30
N SER A 26 -10.24 7.11 3.17
CA SER A 26 -10.64 7.24 4.58
C SER A 26 -9.85 6.26 5.45
N ASP A 27 -9.67 6.61 6.73
CA ASP A 27 -9.09 5.69 7.72
C ASP A 27 -10.12 4.74 8.32
N TRP A 28 -11.39 4.96 7.99
CA TRP A 28 -12.52 4.20 8.51
C TRP A 28 -13.43 3.71 7.38
N PRO A 29 -13.99 2.49 7.51
CA PRO A 29 -13.66 1.51 8.54
C PRO A 29 -12.30 0.83 8.28
N VAL A 30 -11.58 0.47 9.35
CA VAL A 30 -10.44 -0.46 9.25
C VAL A 30 -10.98 -1.88 9.05
N ARG A 31 -10.48 -2.57 8.03
CA ARG A 31 -10.89 -3.91 7.63
C ARG A 31 -9.74 -4.89 7.79
N ILE A 32 -9.88 -5.83 8.70
CA ILE A 32 -8.98 -7.00 8.76
C ILE A 32 -9.24 -7.84 7.49
N GLY A 33 -10.49 -8.25 7.29
CA GLY A 33 -10.91 -9.08 6.16
C GLY A 33 -10.91 -10.56 6.51
N LYS A 34 -11.56 -11.37 5.66
CA LYS A 34 -11.58 -12.84 5.81
C LYS A 34 -10.28 -13.44 5.26
N PRO A 35 -9.88 -14.65 5.68
CA PRO A 35 -8.83 -15.41 5.01
C PRO A 35 -9.11 -15.53 3.51
N TYR A 36 -8.07 -15.46 2.70
CA TYR A 36 -8.16 -15.56 1.24
C TYR A 36 -6.98 -16.36 0.68
N GLN A 37 -7.16 -16.94 -0.51
CA GLN A 37 -6.13 -17.75 -1.16
C GLN A 37 -5.61 -17.08 -2.42
N VAL A 38 -4.30 -17.14 -2.62
CA VAL A 38 -3.65 -16.75 -3.88
C VAL A 38 -2.62 -17.82 -4.23
N ARG A 39 -2.74 -18.42 -5.42
CA ARG A 39 -1.81 -19.46 -5.92
C ARG A 39 -1.59 -20.62 -4.93
N GLY A 40 -2.66 -21.04 -4.24
CA GLY A 40 -2.61 -22.14 -3.26
C GLY A 40 -2.07 -21.76 -1.87
N THR A 41 -1.60 -20.53 -1.67
CA THR A 41 -1.22 -20.02 -0.35
C THR A 41 -2.39 -19.30 0.30
N THR A 42 -2.76 -19.72 1.52
CA THR A 42 -3.76 -19.04 2.35
C THR A 42 -3.12 -17.90 3.12
N TYR A 43 -3.67 -16.70 2.99
CA TYR A 43 -3.33 -15.52 3.78
C TYR A 43 -4.48 -15.23 4.73
N THR A 44 -4.17 -15.09 6.01
CA THR A 44 -5.13 -14.75 7.06
C THR A 44 -4.82 -13.36 7.57
N PRO A 45 -5.58 -12.34 7.14
CA PRO A 45 -5.42 -11.01 7.70
C PRO A 45 -5.69 -11.00 9.20
N ALA A 46 -4.88 -10.23 9.93
CA ALA A 46 -4.99 -10.07 11.38
C ALA A 46 -4.50 -8.68 11.77
N ALA A 47 -5.05 -8.15 12.86
CA ALA A 47 -4.47 -6.97 13.50
C ALA A 47 -3.22 -7.39 14.25
N ASP A 48 -2.12 -6.71 13.98
CA ASP A 48 -0.86 -6.90 14.67
C ASP A 48 -0.22 -5.52 14.92
N PRO A 49 -0.56 -4.86 16.04
CA PRO A 49 -0.01 -3.55 16.36
C PRO A 49 1.50 -3.60 16.69
N ALA A 50 2.06 -4.79 16.95
CA ALA A 50 3.47 -5.00 17.23
C ALA A 50 4.26 -5.49 16.00
N TYR A 51 3.63 -5.52 14.82
CA TYR A 51 4.26 -5.99 13.60
C TYR A 51 5.56 -5.25 13.32
N ASP A 52 6.65 -5.99 13.27
CA ASP A 52 8.00 -5.50 13.01
C ASP A 52 8.79 -6.60 12.31
N MET A 53 8.87 -6.51 10.99
CA MET A 53 9.41 -7.59 10.17
C MET A 53 10.48 -7.10 9.20
N LEU A 54 11.48 -7.97 9.02
CA LEU A 54 12.50 -7.85 8.00
C LEU A 54 12.12 -8.71 6.79
N GLY A 55 12.36 -8.18 5.59
CA GLY A 55 12.09 -8.90 4.36
C GLY A 55 12.41 -8.06 3.15
N TYR A 56 11.81 -8.40 2.02
CA TYR A 56 12.03 -7.68 0.77
C TYR A 56 10.80 -6.87 0.36
N ALA A 57 11.06 -5.67 -0.13
CA ALA A 57 10.09 -4.87 -0.86
C ALA A 57 10.22 -5.12 -2.37
N SER A 58 9.09 -5.18 -3.06
CA SER A 58 9.02 -4.79 -4.47
C SER A 58 8.26 -3.49 -4.62
N TRP A 59 8.17 -2.98 -5.84
CA TRP A 59 7.35 -1.83 -6.14
C TRP A 59 6.56 -2.06 -7.44
N TYR A 60 5.42 -1.39 -7.54
CA TYR A 60 4.47 -1.55 -8.63
C TYR A 60 4.02 -0.19 -9.18
N GLY A 61 3.65 -0.17 -10.46
CA GLY A 61 3.29 1.02 -11.20
C GLY A 61 1.96 0.86 -11.92
N SER A 62 1.99 1.03 -13.24
CA SER A 62 0.82 0.97 -14.13
C SER A 62 0.07 -0.36 -14.08
N GLU A 63 0.72 -1.40 -13.57
CA GLU A 63 0.31 -2.80 -13.62
C GLU A 63 -0.74 -3.14 -12.53
N SER A 64 -0.90 -2.28 -11.52
CA SER A 64 -1.74 -2.55 -10.32
C SER A 64 -3.25 -2.48 -10.52
N GLY A 65 -3.71 -2.31 -11.77
CA GLY A 65 -5.11 -2.05 -12.05
C GLY A 65 -5.57 -0.66 -11.57
N LYS A 66 -6.89 -0.43 -11.61
CA LYS A 66 -7.48 0.90 -11.33
C LYS A 66 -7.89 1.11 -9.87
N ARG A 67 -8.02 0.03 -9.08
CA ARG A 67 -8.65 0.03 -7.75
C ARG A 67 -7.86 -0.84 -6.78
N THR A 68 -7.67 -0.37 -5.56
CA THR A 68 -7.01 -1.15 -4.50
C THR A 68 -7.99 -2.09 -3.80
N ALA A 69 -7.50 -3.02 -2.98
CA ALA A 69 -8.33 -3.85 -2.10
C ALA A 69 -9.17 -3.01 -1.10
N ASN A 70 -8.72 -1.79 -0.75
CA ASN A 70 -9.52 -0.86 0.04
C ASN A 70 -10.66 -0.19 -0.78
N GLY A 71 -10.79 -0.47 -2.07
CA GLY A 71 -11.79 0.12 -2.96
C GLY A 71 -11.45 1.52 -3.46
N GLU A 72 -10.31 2.06 -3.01
CA GLU A 72 -9.80 3.38 -3.39
C GLU A 72 -9.28 3.34 -4.84
N ARG A 73 -9.27 4.49 -5.51
CA ARG A 73 -8.60 4.62 -6.80
C ARG A 73 -7.08 4.48 -6.60
N PHE A 74 -6.46 3.56 -7.33
CA PHE A 74 -5.01 3.42 -7.30
C PHE A 74 -4.31 4.68 -7.87
N ARG A 75 -3.25 5.12 -7.19
CA ARG A 75 -2.45 6.29 -7.58
C ARG A 75 -0.97 5.93 -7.48
N ALA A 76 -0.32 5.70 -8.62
CA ALA A 76 1.08 5.28 -8.66
C ALA A 76 2.06 6.26 -7.96
N LYS A 77 1.75 7.57 -7.95
CA LYS A 77 2.57 8.60 -7.29
C LYS A 77 2.24 8.82 -5.81
N ALA A 78 1.22 8.14 -5.26
CA ALA A 78 0.90 8.29 -3.84
C ALA A 78 1.99 7.65 -2.97
N ILE A 79 2.04 8.00 -1.68
CA ILE A 79 2.87 7.30 -0.69
C ILE A 79 2.03 6.19 -0.05
N SER A 80 1.83 5.12 -0.82
CA SER A 80 1.04 3.96 -0.43
C SER A 80 1.72 2.63 -0.77
N GLY A 81 1.17 1.54 -0.25
CA GLY A 81 1.63 0.19 -0.57
C GLY A 81 0.61 -0.89 -0.26
N ALA A 82 0.99 -2.12 -0.56
CA ALA A 82 0.22 -3.33 -0.37
C ALA A 82 0.88 -4.24 0.67
N HIS A 83 0.04 -4.86 1.51
CA HIS A 83 0.46 -5.88 2.46
C HIS A 83 -0.56 -7.04 2.46
N THR A 84 -0.08 -8.27 2.65
CA THR A 84 -0.91 -9.48 2.59
C THR A 84 -1.88 -9.59 3.77
N THR A 85 -1.40 -9.39 5.00
CA THR A 85 -2.21 -9.66 6.22
C THR A 85 -2.56 -8.46 7.10
N LEU A 86 -1.83 -7.34 7.07
CA LEU A 86 -2.18 -6.16 7.86
C LEU A 86 -3.60 -5.65 7.56
N PRO A 87 -4.32 -5.06 8.54
CA PRO A 87 -5.63 -4.46 8.31
C PRO A 87 -5.55 -3.34 7.26
N LEU A 88 -6.64 -3.09 6.53
CA LEU A 88 -6.72 -1.99 5.57
C LEU A 88 -7.72 -0.91 6.02
N PRO A 89 -7.33 0.37 6.08
CA PRO A 89 -5.94 0.82 5.94
C PRO A 89 -5.10 0.52 7.18
N SER A 90 -3.78 0.54 7.02
CA SER A 90 -2.80 0.59 8.11
C SER A 90 -1.72 1.62 7.79
N TYR A 91 -0.98 2.06 8.82
CA TYR A 91 0.20 2.90 8.65
C TYR A 91 1.43 2.11 9.07
N VAL A 92 2.46 2.20 8.25
CA VAL A 92 3.74 1.55 8.52
C VAL A 92 4.88 2.51 8.34
N GLU A 93 5.94 2.29 9.11
CA GLU A 93 7.25 2.84 8.83
C GLU A 93 8.05 1.81 8.04
N VAL A 94 8.65 2.24 6.93
CA VAL A 94 9.50 1.41 6.07
C VAL A 94 10.90 1.99 6.07
N THR A 95 11.88 1.16 6.43
CA THR A 95 13.31 1.51 6.37
C THR A 95 13.99 0.69 5.29
N ALA A 96 14.60 1.35 4.31
CA ALA A 96 15.45 0.68 3.32
C ALA A 96 16.81 0.37 3.95
N LEU A 97 17.19 -0.92 3.94
CA LEU A 97 18.44 -1.35 4.55
C LEU A 97 19.65 -1.06 3.67
N ASP A 98 19.47 -0.54 2.46
CA ASP A 98 20.58 -0.14 1.59
C ASP A 98 21.16 1.22 1.94
N THR A 99 20.30 2.12 2.40
CA THR A 99 20.65 3.52 2.66
C THR A 99 20.38 3.95 4.09
N GLY A 100 19.59 3.17 4.84
CA GLY A 100 19.02 3.58 6.13
C GLY A 100 17.83 4.53 6.00
N ARG A 101 17.43 4.89 4.77
CA ARG A 101 16.34 5.86 4.55
C ARG A 101 15.02 5.31 5.07
N THR A 102 14.27 6.16 5.76
CA THR A 102 13.02 5.78 6.43
C THR A 102 11.85 6.66 6.00
N ILE A 103 10.71 6.05 5.70
CA ILE A 103 9.47 6.77 5.33
C ILE A 103 8.27 6.22 6.09
N LEU A 104 7.24 7.05 6.25
CA LEU A 104 5.90 6.58 6.61
C LEU A 104 5.10 6.27 5.35
N LEU A 105 4.31 5.21 5.40
CA LEU A 105 3.56 4.68 4.27
C LEU A 105 2.16 4.26 4.72
N ARG A 106 1.16 4.54 3.87
CA ARG A 106 -0.21 4.03 4.04
C ARG A 106 -0.38 2.71 3.29
N VAL A 107 -0.74 1.66 4.00
CA VAL A 107 -1.13 0.38 3.40
C VAL A 107 -2.62 0.44 3.08
N ASN A 108 -2.99 0.31 1.80
CA ASN A 108 -4.37 0.37 1.34
C ASN A 108 -4.70 -0.72 0.31
N ASP A 109 -3.82 -1.70 0.14
CA ASP A 109 -3.96 -2.76 -0.87
C ASP A 109 -3.44 -4.12 -0.39
N ARG A 110 -3.71 -5.18 -1.16
CA ARG A 110 -3.30 -6.57 -0.89
C ARG A 110 -2.19 -7.01 -1.85
N GLY A 111 -1.22 -7.74 -1.32
CA GLY A 111 0.03 -8.12 -1.99
C GLY A 111 1.23 -7.83 -1.09
N PRO A 112 2.48 -8.14 -1.47
CA PRO A 112 2.87 -8.93 -2.63
C PRO A 112 2.48 -10.40 -2.48
N PHE A 113 2.33 -11.10 -3.60
CA PHE A 113 2.08 -12.56 -3.64
C PHE A 113 3.29 -13.36 -4.14
N ALA A 114 4.45 -12.71 -4.24
CA ALA A 114 5.72 -13.35 -4.54
C ALA A 114 6.40 -13.76 -3.24
N ALA A 115 6.94 -14.98 -3.20
CA ALA A 115 7.61 -15.52 -2.01
C ALA A 115 8.79 -14.61 -1.58
N GLY A 116 8.96 -14.46 -0.26
CA GLY A 116 10.04 -13.67 0.35
C GLY A 116 9.82 -12.16 0.36
N ARG A 117 8.75 -11.65 -0.26
CA ARG A 117 8.41 -10.22 -0.23
C ARG A 117 7.34 -9.96 0.82
N ILE A 118 7.54 -8.90 1.60
CA ILE A 118 6.65 -8.56 2.72
C ILE A 118 5.83 -7.29 2.43
N ILE A 119 6.27 -6.47 1.49
CA ILE A 119 5.58 -5.24 1.13
C ILE A 119 5.76 -4.91 -0.35
N ASP A 120 4.71 -4.32 -0.93
CA ASP A 120 4.70 -3.84 -2.30
C ASP A 120 4.51 -2.33 -2.25
N LEU A 121 5.47 -1.57 -2.76
CA LEU A 121 5.47 -0.11 -2.72
C LEU A 121 4.85 0.45 -4.00
N SER A 122 4.05 1.50 -3.87
CA SER A 122 3.75 2.34 -5.04
C SER A 122 5.04 3.00 -5.58
N ARG A 123 5.03 3.41 -6.85
CA ARG A 123 6.14 4.13 -7.47
C ARG A 123 6.56 5.38 -6.68
N GLY A 124 5.59 6.14 -6.16
CA GLY A 124 5.84 7.32 -5.32
C GLY A 124 6.55 6.96 -4.02
N ALA A 125 6.09 5.91 -3.32
CA ALA A 125 6.74 5.42 -2.11
C ALA A 125 8.16 4.90 -2.37
N ALA A 126 8.38 4.16 -3.46
CA ALA A 126 9.71 3.69 -3.84
C ALA A 126 10.68 4.86 -4.12
N GLN A 127 10.21 5.89 -4.83
CA GLN A 127 11.00 7.11 -5.08
C GLN A 127 11.32 7.86 -3.79
N GLU A 128 10.33 8.05 -2.91
CA GLU A 128 10.52 8.71 -1.61
C GLU A 128 11.51 7.96 -0.71
N LEU A 129 11.49 6.62 -0.76
CA LEU A 129 12.42 5.76 -0.04
C LEU A 129 13.82 5.68 -0.69
N GLY A 130 13.99 6.25 -1.89
CA GLY A 130 15.25 6.25 -2.63
C GLY A 130 15.57 4.91 -3.32
N ILE A 131 14.55 4.08 -3.57
CA ILE A 131 14.69 2.78 -4.22
C ILE A 131 14.75 2.93 -5.74
N ARG A 132 15.72 2.26 -6.37
CA ARG A 132 15.88 2.25 -7.83
C ARG A 132 14.90 1.25 -8.48
N PRO A 133 14.57 1.43 -9.79
CA PRO A 133 13.60 0.60 -10.48
C PRO A 133 13.95 -0.90 -10.55
N GLN A 134 15.22 -1.26 -10.51
CA GLN A 134 15.64 -2.67 -10.66
C GLN A 134 15.88 -3.33 -9.29
N GLY A 135 15.23 -4.46 -9.07
CA GLY A 135 15.54 -5.39 -7.97
C GLY A 135 14.51 -5.41 -6.84
N GLN A 136 14.76 -6.32 -5.90
CA GLN A 136 14.11 -6.33 -4.59
C GLN A 136 14.99 -5.55 -3.62
N VAL A 137 14.38 -4.83 -2.68
CA VAL A 137 15.14 -4.07 -1.66
C VAL A 137 14.89 -4.67 -0.29
N ALA A 138 15.97 -4.92 0.45
CA ALA A 138 15.86 -5.33 1.85
C ALA A 138 15.28 -4.18 2.67
N VAL A 139 14.20 -4.45 3.40
CA VAL A 139 13.48 -3.47 4.20
C VAL A 139 13.14 -4.01 5.58
N ARG A 140 12.99 -3.08 6.53
CA ARG A 140 12.22 -3.29 7.76
C ARG A 140 10.87 -2.60 7.62
N VAL A 141 9.79 -3.29 7.98
CA VAL A 141 8.43 -2.75 7.99
C VAL A 141 7.87 -2.85 9.40
N ARG A 142 7.43 -1.70 9.95
CA ARG A 142 6.85 -1.62 11.29
C ARG A 142 5.47 -1.00 11.25
N VAL A 143 4.48 -1.59 11.92
CA VAL A 143 3.21 -0.89 12.14
C VAL A 143 3.43 0.27 13.11
N VAL A 144 2.85 1.42 12.78
CA VAL A 144 2.94 2.65 13.58
C VAL A 144 1.61 3.39 13.58
N ASP A 145 1.39 4.23 14.59
CA ASP A 145 0.28 5.18 14.62
C ASP A 145 0.83 6.62 14.55
N PRO A 146 1.01 7.17 13.34
CA PRO A 146 1.58 8.50 13.18
C PRO A 146 0.55 9.58 13.54
N PRO A 147 0.98 10.79 13.93
CA PRO A 147 0.05 11.86 14.27
C PRO A 147 -0.83 12.23 13.07
N GLU A 148 -2.03 12.77 13.35
CA GLU A 148 -3.04 13.03 12.32
C GLU A 148 -2.52 13.90 11.16
N ARG A 149 -1.59 14.83 11.42
CA ARG A 149 -0.95 15.61 10.35
C ARG A 149 -0.30 14.75 9.26
N ASP A 150 0.36 13.66 9.66
CA ASP A 150 1.07 12.76 8.75
C ASP A 150 0.09 11.81 8.09
N ARG A 151 -0.91 11.31 8.84
CA ARG A 151 -2.03 10.53 8.29
C ARG A 151 -2.79 11.31 7.20
N ALA A 152 -3.12 12.57 7.44
CA ALA A 152 -3.80 13.43 6.48
C ALA A 152 -2.98 13.62 5.19
N ARG A 153 -1.64 13.82 5.31
CA ARG A 153 -0.75 13.90 4.13
C ARG A 153 -0.72 12.59 3.34
N LEU A 154 -0.60 11.45 4.03
CA LEU A 154 -0.59 10.13 3.41
C LEU A 154 -1.93 9.80 2.74
N ARG A 155 -3.08 10.16 3.34
CA ARG A 155 -4.40 10.08 2.70
C ARG A 155 -4.50 10.94 1.43
N ALA A 156 -3.85 12.10 1.42
CA ALA A 156 -3.73 12.93 0.22
C ALA A 156 -2.73 12.35 -0.82
N GLY A 157 -2.04 11.25 -0.50
CA GLY A 157 -1.01 10.63 -1.33
C GLY A 157 0.31 11.38 -1.31
N LYS A 158 0.55 12.26 -0.32
CA LYS A 158 1.77 13.06 -0.19
C LYS A 158 2.72 12.41 0.84
N PRO A 159 4.04 12.66 0.76
CA PRO A 159 4.98 12.27 1.81
C PRO A 159 4.55 12.78 3.18
N ALA A 160 4.91 12.05 4.24
CA ALA A 160 4.80 12.53 5.62
C ALA A 160 5.97 13.49 5.94
N ALA A 161 6.08 13.95 7.19
CA ALA A 161 7.28 14.67 7.63
C ALA A 161 8.54 13.77 7.45
N PRO A 162 9.70 14.36 7.06
CA PRO A 162 10.95 13.60 6.98
C PRO A 162 11.25 12.88 8.31
N ARG A 163 11.71 11.64 8.21
CA ARG A 163 12.18 10.84 9.34
C ARG A 163 13.71 10.87 9.36
N PRO A 164 14.34 10.81 10.54
CA PRO A 164 15.77 10.54 10.62
C PRO A 164 16.08 9.18 9.97
N ASP A 165 17.13 9.14 9.17
CA ASP A 165 17.63 7.89 8.61
C ASP A 165 18.19 7.00 9.73
N ALA A 166 18.07 5.68 9.55
CA ALA A 166 18.70 4.72 10.43
C ALA A 166 20.23 4.82 10.33
N SER A 167 20.90 4.80 11.47
CA SER A 167 22.37 4.86 11.50
C SER A 167 23.00 3.64 10.80
N PRO A 168 24.23 3.77 10.25
CA PRO A 168 24.92 2.65 9.61
C PRO A 168 25.03 1.40 10.51
N ALA A 169 25.22 1.60 11.83
CA ALA A 169 25.29 0.51 12.79
C ALA A 169 23.94 -0.24 12.92
N VAL A 170 22.82 0.51 12.96
CA VAL A 170 21.47 -0.10 12.99
C VAL A 170 21.22 -0.86 11.70
N VAL A 171 21.53 -0.26 10.55
CA VAL A 171 21.35 -0.90 9.24
C VAL A 171 22.16 -2.20 9.14
N ALA A 172 23.42 -2.21 9.57
CA ALA A 172 24.26 -3.39 9.58
C ALA A 172 23.67 -4.51 10.46
N ASN A 173 23.15 -4.16 11.64
CA ASN A 173 22.50 -5.12 12.52
C ASN A 173 21.22 -5.72 11.90
N LEU A 174 20.36 -4.90 11.29
CA LEU A 174 19.14 -5.36 10.64
C LEU A 174 19.44 -6.27 9.44
N ARG A 175 20.48 -5.98 8.67
CA ARG A 175 20.94 -6.86 7.58
C ARG A 175 21.40 -8.21 8.10
N ALA A 176 22.22 -8.25 9.15
CA ALA A 176 22.67 -9.49 9.76
C ALA A 176 21.48 -10.34 10.28
N GLN A 177 20.47 -9.70 10.85
CA GLN A 177 19.23 -10.37 11.28
C GLN A 177 18.45 -10.96 10.09
N LEU A 178 18.30 -10.19 9.00
CA LEU A 178 17.63 -10.66 7.78
C LEU A 178 18.36 -11.89 7.20
N ASP A 179 19.69 -11.84 7.11
CA ASP A 179 20.50 -12.95 6.59
C ASP A 179 20.40 -14.19 7.47
N THR A 180 20.42 -14.02 8.80
CA THR A 180 20.24 -15.11 9.76
C THR A 180 18.86 -15.75 9.60
N GLY A 181 17.80 -14.94 9.50
CA GLY A 181 16.44 -15.44 9.28
C GLY A 181 16.30 -16.21 7.97
N ARG A 182 16.91 -15.73 6.88
CA ARG A 182 16.92 -16.43 5.59
C ARG A 182 17.61 -17.79 5.66
N ARG A 183 18.77 -17.86 6.32
CA ARG A 183 19.50 -19.12 6.52
C ARG A 183 18.68 -20.11 7.34
N ALA A 184 18.02 -19.66 8.39
CA ALA A 184 17.14 -20.50 9.21
C ALA A 184 15.96 -21.09 8.41
N LEU A 185 15.51 -20.39 7.37
CA LEU A 185 14.45 -20.83 6.45
C LEU A 185 14.98 -21.64 5.25
N GLY A 186 16.28 -21.94 5.18
CA GLY A 186 16.89 -22.67 4.06
C GLY A 186 16.95 -21.88 2.75
N LEU A 187 16.80 -20.55 2.80
CA LEU A 187 16.85 -19.68 1.63
C LEU A 187 18.28 -19.16 1.44
N THR A 188 18.96 -19.60 0.37
CA THR A 188 20.32 -19.10 0.02
C THR A 188 20.28 -17.65 -0.49
N PRO A 189 21.43 -16.94 -0.48
CA PRO A 189 21.53 -15.56 -0.97
C PRO A 189 21.14 -15.43 -2.45
#